data_AF-A0A537K1I0-F1
#
_entry.id   AF-A0A537K1I0-F1
#
_cell.length_a   1.000
_cell.length_b   1.000
_cell.length_c   1.000
_cell.angle_alpha   90.00
_cell.angle_beta   90.00
_cell.angle_gamma   90.00
#
_symmetry.space_group_name_H-M   'P 1'
#
loop_
_entity.id
_entity.type
_entity.pdbx_description
1 polymer ?
#
loop_
_entity_poly.entity_id
_entity_poly.type
_entity_poly.pdbx_seq_one_letter_code
_entity_poly.pdbx_strand_id
1 'polypeptide(L)' 'MFIRLTALIYVFDLLLFVLVFLIIRSRRATARVIATVVVLAAVAYLASVVLLVLVSMHFSPQMSGR' A
#
# COMPACT_ATOMS: atom_id res chain seq x y z
N MET A 1 4.60 14.39 12.00
CA MET A 1 4.58 14.24 10.53
C MET A 1 4.65 12.77 10.14
N PHE A 2 5.65 12.02 10.63
CA PHE A 2 5.80 10.56 10.45
C PHE A 2 4.51 9.77 10.67
N ILE A 3 3.87 9.89 11.85
CA ILE A 3 2.61 9.17 12.17
C ILE A 3 1.49 9.47 11.17
N ARG A 4 1.38 10.73 10.70
CA ARG A 4 0.36 11.11 9.71
C ARG A 4 0.65 10.49 8.35
N LEU A 5 1.91 10.47 7.91
CA LEU A 5 2.33 9.87 6.64
C LEU A 5 2.12 8.34 6.65
N THR A 6 2.54 7.68 7.73
CA THR A 6 2.35 6.24 7.94
C THR A 6 0.87 5.87 7.93
N ALA A 7 0.03 6.62 8.65
CA ALA A 7 -1.42 6.39 8.66
C ALA A 7 -2.03 6.56 7.26
N LEU A 8 -1.55 7.52 6.48
CA LEU A 8 -2.04 7.79 5.12
C LEU A 8 -1.68 6.65 4.16
N ILE A 9 -0.48 6.08 4.28
CA ILE A 9 -0.05 4.88 3.53
C ILE A 9 -0.97 3.68 3.85
N TYR A 10 -1.25 3.44 5.13
CA TYR A 10 -2.15 2.35 5.53
C TYR A 10 -3.58 2.53 5.01
N VAL A 11 -4.11 3.76 5.02
CA VAL A 11 -5.45 4.05 4.46
C VAL A 11 -5.48 3.76 2.97
N PHE A 12 -4.42 4.12 2.23
CA PHE A 12 -4.32 3.79 0.80
C PHE A 12 -4.25 2.27 0.55
N ASP A 13 -3.44 1.54 1.32
CA ASP A 13 -3.37 0.08 1.20
C ASP A 13 -4.73 -0.58 1.50
N LEU A 14 -5.48 -0.06 2.48
CA LEU A 14 -6.82 -0.55 2.79
C LEU A 14 -7.81 -0.30 1.64
N LEU A 15 -7.82 0.90 1.07
CA LEU A 15 -8.67 1.25 -0.07
C LEU A 15 -8.36 0.38 -1.29
N LEU A 16 -7.07 0.15 -1.56
CA LEU A 16 -6.61 -0.73 -2.61
C LEU A 16 -7.09 -2.17 -2.40
N PHE A 17 -7.02 -2.69 -1.18
CA PHE A 17 -7.52 -4.02 -0.84
C PHE A 17 -9.03 -4.14 -1.05
N VAL A 18 -9.80 -3.14 -0.62
CA VAL A 18 -11.25 -3.08 -0.85
C VAL A 18 -11.56 -3.04 -2.35
N LEU A 19 -10.81 -2.26 -3.13
CA LEU A 19 -10.97 -2.18 -4.58
C LEU A 19 -10.72 -3.54 -5.26
N VAL A 20 -9.62 -4.22 -4.93
CA VAL A 20 -9.31 -5.58 -5.43
C VAL A 20 -10.44 -6.54 -5.09
N PHE A 21 -10.92 -6.52 -3.84
CA PHE A 21 -12.01 -7.37 -3.39
C PHE A 21 -13.31 -7.12 -4.18
N LEU A 22 -13.69 -5.86 -4.40
CA LEU A 22 -14.86 -5.50 -5.19
C LEU A 22 -14.75 -5.95 -6.65
N ILE A 23 -13.55 -5.85 -7.24
CA ILE A 23 -13.28 -6.29 -8.62
C ILE A 23 -13.37 -7.82 -8.73
N ILE A 24 -12.79 -8.56 -7.80
CA ILE A 24 -12.88 -10.03 -7.75
C ILE A 24 -14.33 -10.47 -7.55
N ARG A 25 -15.08 -9.79 -6.68
CA ARG A 25 -16.50 -10.08 -6.42
C ARG A 25 -17.39 -9.73 -7.61
N SER A 26 -16.96 -8.85 -8.50
CA SER A 26 -17.71 -8.49 -9.70
C SER A 26 -17.78 -9.67 -10.66
N ARG A 27 -19.00 -10.20 -10.87
CA ARG A 27 -19.25 -11.31 -11.83
C ARG A 27 -18.94 -10.97 -13.29
N ARG A 28 -18.59 -9.71 -13.59
CA ARG A 28 -18.28 -9.23 -14.95
C ARG A 28 -16.78 -9.08 -15.21
N ALA A 29 -15.92 -9.29 -14.20
CA ALA A 29 -14.48 -9.15 -14.38
C ALA A 29 -13.91 -10.38 -15.10
N THR A 30 -13.18 -10.15 -16.20
CA THR A 30 -12.44 -11.22 -16.89
C THR A 30 -11.20 -11.60 -16.08
N ALA A 31 -10.74 -12.85 -16.21
CA ALA A 31 -9.55 -13.35 -15.51
C ALA A 31 -8.31 -12.46 -15.74
N ARG A 32 -8.18 -11.90 -16.96
CA ARG A 32 -7.12 -10.94 -17.30
C ARG A 32 -7.18 -9.66 -16.47
N VAL A 33 -8.38 -9.09 -16.28
CA VAL A 33 -8.58 -7.88 -15.47
C VAL A 33 -8.23 -8.16 -14.01
N ILE A 34 -8.70 -9.29 -13.48
CA ILE A 34 -8.38 -9.71 -12.10
C ILE A 34 -6.86 -9.84 -11.93
N ALA A 35 -6.18 -10.54 -12.84
CA ALA A 35 -4.72 -10.69 -12.80
C ALA A 35 -4.01 -9.34 -12.83
N THR A 36 -4.40 -8.42 -13.73
CA THR A 36 -3.78 -7.09 -13.80
C THR A 36 -4.00 -6.28 -12.53
N VAL A 37 -5.19 -6.34 -11.94
CA VAL A 37 -5.54 -5.60 -10.72
C VAL A 37 -4.79 -6.16 -9.52
N VAL A 38 -4.67 -7.48 -9.40
CA VAL A 38 -3.88 -8.13 -8.35
C VAL A 38 -2.40 -7.78 -8.48
N VAL A 39 -1.84 -7.82 -9.68
CA VAL A 39 -0.44 -7.44 -9.94
C VAL A 39 -0.20 -5.98 -9.59
N LEU A 40 -1.08 -5.08 -10.04
CA LEU A 40 -0.99 -3.65 -9.73
C LEU A 40 -1.07 -3.41 -8.22
N ALA A 41 -1.96 -4.13 -7.53
CA ALA A 41 -2.09 -4.02 -6.09
C ALA A 41 -0.84 -4.53 -5.34
N ALA A 42 -0.26 -5.65 -5.78
CA ALA A 42 0.97 -6.19 -5.21
C ALA A 42 2.15 -5.21 -5.38
N VAL A 43 2.27 -4.58 -6.56
CA VAL A 43 3.30 -3.56 -6.83
C VAL A 43 3.10 -2.34 -5.96
N ALA A 44 1.86 -1.85 -5.83
CA ALA A 44 1.55 -0.72 -4.97
C ALA A 44 1.87 -1.00 -3.49
N TYR A 45 1.51 -2.19 -2.99
CA TYR A 45 1.86 -2.62 -1.63
C TYR A 45 3.38 -2.69 -1.42
N LEU A 46 4.13 -3.28 -2.36
CA LEU A 46 5.60 -3.29 -2.32
C LEU A 46 6.18 -1.87 -2.26
N ALA A 47 5.65 -0.95 -3.07
CA ALA A 47 6.06 0.45 -3.04
C ALA A 47 5.74 1.13 -1.70
N SER A 48 4.55 0.88 -1.13
CA SER A 48 4.16 1.34 0.22
C SER A 48 5.15 0.87 1.28
N VAL A 49 5.54 -0.41 1.25
CA VAL A 49 6.52 -0.99 2.19
C VAL A 49 7.89 -0.35 2.03
N VAL A 50 8.39 -0.20 0.80
CA VAL A 50 9.69 0.45 0.54
C VAL A 50 9.67 1.90 1.02
N LEU A 51 8.58 2.63 0.74
CA LEU A 51 8.42 4.02 1.20
C LEU A 51 8.42 4.09 2.73
N LEU A 52 7.69 3.20 3.41
CA LEU A 52 7.69 3.11 4.87
C LEU A 52 9.09 2.83 5.43
N VAL A 53 9.84 1.93 4.81
CA VAL A 53 11.21 1.59 5.22
C VAL A 53 12.12 2.80 5.06
N LEU A 54 12.11 3.46 3.89
CA LEU A 54 12.93 4.65 3.63
C LEU A 54 12.61 5.79 4.59
N VAL A 55 11.32 6.05 4.79
CA VAL A 55 10.84 7.06 5.74
C VAL A 55 11.30 6.69 7.15
N SER A 56 11.17 5.43 7.57
CA SER A 56 11.63 4.97 8.87
C SER A 56 13.15 5.13 9.04
N MET A 57 13.96 4.79 8.03
CA MET A 57 15.41 5.02 8.06
C MET A 57 15.77 6.50 8.11
N HIS A 58 14.99 7.38 7.49
CA HIS A 58 15.23 8.82 7.53
C HIS A 58 14.93 9.43 8.90
N PHE A 59 13.87 8.97 9.57
CA PHE A 59 13.45 9.50 10.87
C PHE A 59 14.08 8.78 12.08
N SER A 60 14.58 7.55 11.93
CA SER A 60 15.20 6.77 13.01
C SER A 60 16.49 7.39 13.61
N PRO A 61 17.46 7.92 12.83
CA PRO A 61 18.64 8.57 13.40
C PRO A 61 18.32 9.81 14.23
N GLN A 62 17.18 10.47 13.98
CA GLN A 62 16.75 11.66 14.73
C GLN A 62 16.08 11.31 16.07
N MET A 63 15.67 10.05 16.28
CA MET A 63 15.02 9.62 17.53
C MET A 63 15.99 9.00 18.56
N SER A 64 17.19 8.59 18.15
CA SER A 64 18.20 7.93 19.02
C SER A 64 19.21 8.89 19.68
N GLY A 65 19.09 10.21 19.47
CA GLY A 65 20.06 11.23 19.92
C GLY A 65 19.65 12.04 21.15
N ARG A 66 18.67 11.58 21.95
CA ARG A 66 18.29 12.18 23.23
C ARG A 66 18.24 11.13 24.32
#